data_AF-A0A1J3GGQ1-F1
#
_entry.id   AF-A0A1J3GGQ1-F1
#
_cell.length_a   1.000
_cell.length_b   1.000
_cell.length_c   1.000
_cell.angle_alpha   90.00
_cell.angle_beta   90.00
_cell.angle_gamma   90.00
#
_symmetry.space_group_name_H-M   'P 1'
#
loop_
_entity.id
_entity.type
_entity.pdbx_description
1 polymer ?
#
loop_
_entity_poly.entity_id
_entity_poly.type
_entity_poly.pdbx_seq_one_letter_code
_entity_poly.pdbx_strand_id
1 'polypeptide(L)'
;MKSSSEFLGLPYVPPYYGSQNVSFEKGVNFAVAGATALEHDSLESRGIHYAHTNVSLQVQLKSFKESLPNLCASPSDCREMIGNALLIVGKSLDEIKPLVPLVISTVSSVITS
;
A
#
# COMPACT_ATOMS: atom_id res chain seq x y z
N MET A 1 9.83 -8.26 11.11
CA MET A 1 8.80 -7.28 10.71
C MET A 1 7.78 -8.04 9.87
N LYS A 2 6.49 -7.98 10.23
CA LYS A 2 5.42 -8.67 9.50
C LYS A 2 4.87 -7.73 8.44
N SER A 3 4.57 -8.22 7.23
CA SER A 3 3.88 -7.41 6.22
C SER A 3 2.46 -7.06 6.67
N SER A 4 1.82 -6.09 6.00
CA SER A 4 0.41 -5.74 6.27
C SER A 4 -0.53 -6.96 6.14
N SER A 5 -0.23 -7.90 5.23
CA SER A 5 -1.02 -9.13 5.10
C SER A 5 -0.83 -10.04 6.32
N GLU A 6 0.41 -10.27 6.74
CA GLU A 6 0.73 -11.11 7.90
C GLU A 6 0.20 -10.51 9.22
N PHE A 7 0.10 -9.19 9.33
CA PHE A 7 -0.52 -8.52 10.48
C PHE A 7 -2.01 -8.81 10.59
N LEU A 8 -2.71 -8.92 9.45
CA LEU A 8 -4.12 -9.29 9.38
C LEU A 8 -4.35 -10.81 9.46
N GLY A 9 -3.29 -11.60 9.68
CA GLY A 9 -3.37 -13.06 9.71
C GLY A 9 -3.52 -13.70 8.32
N LEU A 10 -3.28 -12.94 7.25
CA LEU A 10 -3.28 -13.45 5.89
C LEU A 10 -1.90 -14.03 5.51
N PRO A 11 -1.82 -14.88 4.48
CA PRO A 11 -0.53 -15.36 3.98
C PRO A 11 0.42 -14.22 3.60
N TYR A 12 1.73 -14.47 3.71
CA TYR A 12 2.73 -13.54 3.21
C TYR A 12 2.57 -13.36 1.69
N VAL A 13 2.56 -12.11 1.26
CA VAL A 13 2.47 -11.72 -0.15
C VAL A 13 3.78 -11.08 -0.58
N PRO A 14 4.53 -11.69 -1.51
CA PRO A 14 5.82 -11.17 -1.94
C PRO A 14 5.69 -9.82 -2.66
N PRO A 15 6.70 -8.95 -2.56
CA PRO A 15 6.70 -7.67 -3.27
C PRO A 15 6.69 -7.90 -4.78
N TYR A 16 5.91 -7.10 -5.51
CA TYR A 16 5.84 -7.14 -6.97
C TYR A 16 7.15 -6.67 -7.59
N TYR A 17 7.68 -5.54 -7.12
CA TYR A 17 8.93 -4.99 -7.60
C TYR A 17 10.12 -5.85 -7.16
N GLY A 18 11.02 -6.16 -8.10
CA GLY A 18 12.24 -6.94 -7.83
C GLY A 18 12.04 -8.45 -7.72
N SER A 19 10.81 -8.96 -7.85
CA SER A 19 10.52 -10.39 -7.86
C SER A 19 10.50 -10.96 -9.28
N GLN A 20 11.17 -12.09 -9.48
CA GLN A 20 11.05 -12.89 -10.70
C GLN A 20 9.93 -13.93 -10.50
N ASN A 21 8.99 -14.05 -11.44
CA ASN A 21 7.87 -15.00 -11.41
C ASN A 21 6.93 -14.83 -10.19
N VAL A 22 6.26 -13.68 -10.09
CA VAL A 22 5.26 -13.43 -9.05
C VAL A 22 4.04 -14.33 -9.27
N SER A 23 3.78 -15.26 -8.33
CA SER A 23 2.51 -15.96 -8.26
C SER A 23 1.47 -15.06 -7.59
N PHE A 24 0.27 -15.01 -8.16
CA PHE A 24 -0.84 -14.21 -7.67
C PHE A 24 -1.82 -15.01 -6.79
N GLU A 25 -1.61 -16.31 -6.60
CA GLU A 25 -2.54 -17.20 -5.87
C GLU A 25 -2.80 -16.74 -4.43
N LYS A 26 -1.82 -16.10 -3.80
CA LYS A 26 -1.90 -15.58 -2.42
C LYS A 26 -2.16 -14.07 -2.37
N GLY A 27 -2.39 -13.43 -3.51
CA GLY A 27 -2.42 -11.99 -3.68
C GLY A 27 -1.12 -11.43 -4.26
N VAL A 28 -1.06 -10.10 -4.39
CA VAL A 28 0.11 -9.36 -4.90
C VAL A 28 0.31 -8.07 -4.09
N ASN A 29 1.57 -7.70 -3.84
CA ASN A 29 1.93 -6.55 -3.03
C ASN A 29 2.74 -5.53 -3.86
N PHE A 30 2.13 -4.38 -4.18
CA PHE A 30 2.80 -3.28 -4.87
C PHE A 30 3.41 -2.24 -3.93
N ALA A 31 3.39 -2.45 -2.60
CA ALA A 31 3.92 -1.49 -1.66
C ALA A 31 5.43 -1.28 -1.82
N VAL A 32 5.85 -0.02 -1.84
CA VAL A 32 7.26 0.39 -1.84
C VAL A 32 7.50 1.24 -0.60
N ALA A 33 8.53 0.91 0.18
CA ALA A 33 8.90 1.69 1.35
C ALA A 33 9.25 3.13 0.96
N GLY A 34 8.67 4.11 1.67
CA GLY A 34 8.85 5.52 1.37
C GLY A 34 8.05 6.04 0.15
N ALA A 35 7.20 5.20 -0.48
CA ALA A 35 6.32 5.66 -1.53
C ALA A 35 5.33 6.72 -1.04
N THR A 36 5.04 7.69 -1.90
CA THR A 36 4.20 8.83 -1.55
C THR A 36 2.78 8.65 -2.06
N ALA A 37 1.79 9.29 -1.42
CA ALA A 37 0.43 9.30 -1.95
C ALA A 37 0.32 10.10 -3.27
N LEU A 38 1.06 11.22 -3.35
CA LEU A 38 1.11 12.08 -4.52
C LEU A 38 2.33 11.77 -5.40
N GLU A 39 2.24 12.14 -6.67
CA GLU A 39 3.37 12.12 -7.62
C GLU A 39 4.53 13.02 -7.15
N HIS A 40 5.74 12.66 -7.54
CA HIS A 40 6.97 13.37 -7.16
C HIS A 40 6.91 14.86 -7.55
N ASP A 41 6.59 15.17 -8.80
CA ASP A 41 6.50 16.55 -9.31
C ASP A 41 5.48 17.42 -8.55
N SER A 42 4.39 16.79 -8.09
CA SER A 42 3.35 17.46 -7.28
C SER A 42 3.85 17.83 -5.88
N LEU A 43 4.81 17.08 -5.34
CA LEU A 43 5.46 17.37 -4.07
C LEU A 43 6.59 18.38 -4.25
N GLU A 44 7.40 18.25 -5.31
CA GLU A 44 8.48 19.18 -5.63
C GLU A 44 7.96 20.60 -5.85
N SER A 45 6.85 20.77 -6.56
CA SER A 45 6.21 22.09 -6.76
C SER A 45 5.75 22.75 -5.44
N ARG A 46 5.68 21.99 -4.35
CA ARG A 46 5.37 22.47 -2.99
C ARG A 46 6.60 22.59 -2.10
N GLY A 47 7.80 22.42 -2.65
CA GLY A 47 9.07 22.44 -1.90
C GLY A 47 9.28 21.20 -1.02
N ILE A 48 8.56 20.12 -1.27
CA ILE A 48 8.66 18.88 -0.51
C ILE A 48 9.52 17.89 -1.32
N HIS A 49 10.74 17.64 -0.86
CA HIS A 49 11.70 16.79 -1.55
C HIS A 49 11.83 15.42 -0.87
N TYR A 50 11.73 14.35 -1.67
CA TYR A 50 11.96 12.97 -1.23
C TYR A 50 12.96 12.31 -2.18
N ALA A 51 14.13 11.93 -1.67
CA ALA A 51 15.22 11.38 -2.49
C ALA A 51 15.22 9.85 -2.60
N HIS A 52 14.33 9.15 -1.88
CA HIS A 52 14.43 7.70 -1.68
C HIS A 52 13.69 6.87 -2.71
N THR A 53 12.63 7.42 -3.32
CA THR A 53 11.87 6.75 -4.38
C THR A 53 11.06 7.77 -5.18
N ASN A 54 10.85 7.49 -6.46
CA ASN A 54 9.90 8.20 -7.32
C ASN A 54 8.56 7.46 -7.45
N VAL A 55 8.37 6.38 -6.69
CA VAL A 55 7.13 5.59 -6.71
C VAL A 55 6.07 6.28 -5.87
N SER A 56 4.97 6.66 -6.52
CA SER A 56 3.77 7.17 -5.88
C SER A 56 2.70 6.07 -5.72
N LEU A 57 1.58 6.39 -5.07
CA LEU A 57 0.38 5.55 -5.07
C LEU A 57 -0.18 5.38 -6.49
N GLN A 58 -0.15 6.42 -7.30
CA GLN A 58 -0.63 6.35 -8.69
C GLN A 58 0.26 5.41 -9.54
N VAL A 59 1.58 5.42 -9.33
CA VAL A 59 2.49 4.44 -9.95
C VAL A 59 2.14 3.01 -9.50
N GLN A 60 1.90 2.79 -8.20
CA GLN A 60 1.51 1.47 -7.67
C GLN A 60 0.17 1.00 -8.25
N LEU A 61 -0.83 1.88 -8.35
CA LEU A 61 -2.14 1.58 -8.96
C LEU A 61 -2.02 1.30 -10.46
N LYS A 62 -1.11 1.99 -11.16
CA LYS A 62 -0.80 1.71 -12.57
C LYS A 62 -0.20 0.32 -12.72
N SER A 63 0.78 -0.05 -11.90
CA SER A 63 1.34 -1.40 -11.88
C SER A 63 0.28 -2.47 -11.57
N PHE A 64 -0.62 -2.21 -10.63
CA PHE A 64 -1.77 -3.10 -10.37
C PHE A 64 -2.65 -3.26 -11.62
N LYS A 65 -3.03 -2.16 -12.28
CA LYS A 65 -3.84 -2.19 -13.50
C LYS A 65 -3.16 -2.98 -14.63
N GLU A 66 -1.86 -2.80 -14.81
CA GLU A 66 -1.05 -3.52 -15.80
C GLU A 66 -0.92 -5.01 -15.49
N SER A 67 -1.06 -5.41 -14.22
CA SER A 67 -1.05 -6.81 -13.80
C SER A 67 -2.40 -7.54 -13.96
N LEU A 68 -3.51 -6.82 -14.18
CA LEU A 68 -4.85 -7.42 -14.28
C LEU A 68 -4.95 -8.56 -15.32
N PRO A 69 -4.33 -8.49 -16.52
CA PRO A 69 -4.35 -9.59 -17.47
C PRO A 69 -3.74 -10.90 -16.95
N ASN A 70 -2.89 -10.85 -15.92
CA ASN A 70 -2.33 -12.04 -15.27
C ASN A 70 -3.22 -12.61 -14.15
N LEU A 71 -4.22 -11.83 -13.73
CA LEU A 71 -5.13 -12.13 -12.62
C LEU A 71 -6.50 -12.61 -13.09
N CYS A 72 -6.95 -12.14 -14.24
CA CYS A 72 -8.30 -12.38 -14.76
C CYS A 72 -8.28 -12.47 -16.28
N ALA A 73 -9.13 -13.34 -16.84
CA ALA A 73 -9.14 -13.64 -18.28
C ALA A 73 -9.95 -12.63 -19.11
N SER A 74 -10.87 -11.91 -18.50
CA SER A 74 -11.73 -10.93 -19.17
C SER A 74 -12.11 -9.76 -18.25
N PRO A 75 -12.59 -8.62 -18.80
CA PRO A 75 -13.02 -7.48 -17.99
C PRO A 75 -14.13 -7.79 -16.97
N SER A 76 -15.05 -8.71 -17.30
CA SER A 76 -16.09 -9.16 -16.36
C SER A 76 -15.48 -9.93 -15.19
N ASP A 77 -14.54 -10.84 -15.48
CA ASP A 77 -13.86 -11.63 -14.45
C ASP A 77 -13.02 -10.73 -13.54
N CYS A 78 -12.34 -9.74 -14.13
CA CYS A 78 -11.60 -8.74 -13.36
C CYS A 78 -12.52 -7.94 -12.44
N ARG A 79 -13.70 -7.55 -12.92
CA ARG A 79 -14.67 -6.80 -12.11
C ARG A 79 -15.21 -7.64 -10.95
N GLU A 80 -15.51 -8.90 -11.18
CA GLU A 80 -15.96 -9.82 -10.13
C GLU A 80 -14.84 -10.09 -9.10
N MET A 81 -13.63 -10.39 -9.57
CA MET A 81 -12.47 -10.61 -8.72
C MET A 81 -12.16 -9.38 -7.86
N ILE A 82 -12.09 -8.19 -8.46
CA ILE A 82 -11.86 -6.93 -7.72
C ILE A 82 -13.02 -6.66 -6.76
N GLY A 83 -14.26 -6.93 -7.17
CA GLY A 83 -15.45 -6.75 -6.32
C GLY A 83 -15.44 -7.62 -5.05
N ASN A 84 -14.71 -8.75 -5.09
CA ASN A 84 -14.54 -9.66 -3.95
C ASN A 84 -13.16 -9.54 -3.28
N ALA A 85 -12.31 -8.61 -3.72
CA ALA A 85 -10.95 -8.46 -3.21
C ALA A 85 -10.88 -7.57 -1.96
N LEU A 86 -9.96 -7.89 -1.05
CA LEU A 86 -9.54 -6.98 0.01
C LEU A 86 -8.43 -6.06 -0.51
N LEU A 87 -8.70 -4.77 -0.57
CA LEU A 87 -7.73 -3.75 -0.96
C LEU A 87 -7.19 -3.04 0.29
N ILE A 88 -5.87 -3.05 0.46
CA ILE A 88 -5.19 -2.36 1.57
C ILE A 88 -4.34 -1.26 0.96
N VAL A 89 -4.75 -0.01 1.19
CA VAL A 89 -4.04 1.20 0.73
C VAL A 89 -3.87 2.12 1.92
N GLY A 90 -2.63 2.50 2.22
CA GLY A 90 -2.36 3.39 3.34
C GLY A 90 -0.90 3.36 3.76
N LYS A 91 -0.61 4.08 4.85
CA LYS A 91 0.69 3.99 5.51
C LYS A 91 0.87 2.60 6.11
N SER A 92 2.11 2.16 6.20
CA SER A 92 2.39 0.92 6.93
C SER A 92 1.90 1.07 8.37
N LEU A 93 1.28 0.03 8.92
CA LEU A 93 0.94 0.01 10.33
C LEU A 93 2.17 0.22 11.21
N ASP A 94 3.36 -0.17 10.74
CA ASP A 94 4.63 0.07 11.41
C ASP A 94 4.99 1.56 11.51
N GLU A 95 4.60 2.40 10.56
CA GLU A 95 4.76 3.87 10.66
C GLU A 95 3.75 4.48 11.65
N ILE A 96 2.57 3.90 11.78
CA ILE A 96 1.50 4.44 12.64
C ILE A 96 1.65 3.94 14.08
N LYS A 97 2.19 2.73 14.28
CA LYS A 97 2.27 2.05 15.59
C LYS A 97 3.01 2.88 16.67
N PRO A 98 4.13 3.57 16.38
CA PRO A 98 4.78 4.45 17.35
C PRO A 98 3.93 5.68 17.71
N LEU A 99 3.01 6.10 16.84
CA LEU A 99 2.15 7.26 17.05
C LEU A 99 0.89 6.92 17.86
N VAL A 100 0.50 5.64 17.96
CA VAL A 100 -0.71 5.21 18.68
C VAL A 100 -0.72 5.68 20.15
N PRO A 101 0.35 5.48 20.95
CA PRO A 101 0.36 5.97 22.34
C PRO A 101 0.27 7.49 22.43
N LEU A 102 0.91 8.21 21.50
CA LEU A 102 0.89 9.68 21.46
C LEU A 102 -0.52 10.20 21.15
N VAL A 103 -1.20 9.60 20.16
CA VAL A 103 -2.59 9.97 19.82
C VAL A 103 -3.52 9.72 21.01
N ILE A 104 -3.40 8.56 21.67
CA ILE A 104 -4.21 8.23 22.85
C ILE A 104 -3.96 9.23 23.98
N SER A 105 -2.70 9.55 24.26
CA SER A 105 -2.31 10.54 25.28
C SER A 105 -2.92 11.91 24.99
N THR A 106 -2.78 12.40 23.75
CA THR A 106 -3.32 13.71 23.34
C THR A 106 -4.84 13.76 23.46
N VAL A 107 -5.55 12.75 22.97
CA VAL A 107 -7.01 12.68 23.09
C VAL A 107 -7.44 12.62 24.55
N SER A 108 -6.77 11.81 25.36
CA SER A 108 -7.06 11.71 26.81
C SER A 108 -6.87 13.06 27.48
N SER A 109 -5.75 13.74 27.22
CA SER A 109 -5.45 15.06 27.78
C SER A 109 -6.51 16.10 27.47
N VAL A 110 -7.06 16.10 26.25
CA VAL A 110 -8.12 17.04 25.83
C VAL A 110 -9.46 16.71 26.49
N ILE A 111 -9.76 15.42 26.68
CA ILE A 111 -11.02 14.98 27.31
C ILE A 111 -11.00 15.25 28.82
N THR A 112 -9.84 15.14 29.46
CA THR A 112 -9.70 15.28 30.92
C THR A 112 -9.37 16.71 31.38
N SER A 113 -9.22 17.66 30.46
CA SER A 113 -9.03 19.10 30.73
C SER A 113 -10.33 19.86 30.67
#